data_AF-A0A927YHP6-F1
#
_entry.id   AF-A0A927YHP6-F1
#
_cell.length_a   1.000
_cell.length_b   1.000
_cell.length_c   1.000
_cell.angle_alpha   90.00
_cell.angle_beta   90.00
_cell.angle_gamma   90.00
#
_symmetry.space_group_name_H-M   'P 1'
#
loop_
_entity.id
_entity.type
_entity.pdbx_description
1 polymer ?
#
loop_
_entity_poly.entity_id
_entity_poly.type
_entity_poly.pdbx_seq_one_letter_code
_entity_poly.pdbx_strand_id
1 'polypeptide(L)'
;MENCNYFFASEEDIYRYFENNPRESAILNAMHAPWKQRLLDYMTGKKTLPFTYDPFFKLVFNPDRNPERLSGFLSSILGRKVHVMDILPVEHTLHDGNSLVIMDLLVRLDDGSRANVEIQKYGSAFPAQRMSCYSADSLMQEYERAKARMKGTSFDYRNVNKVYTIVLYENSPTEYAVALEKGEYLHHGKICFDTSIEPDMLLEYYIISLDIFKSTDYTKSKSELNGWLLFLTTEDITDVDAVVSTYPWLHEIYKDVANYIRNPKEVLVMWSKTLQELDKGAVNLYWDQLHEQIKEQEAALKKNEAALEQSNAALEQSNAALEQSNAALEQSNAALEQSNAALEQSNAALEQKDAEIARLKAQLSEYEKHNQ
;
A
#
# COMPACT_ATOMS: atom_id res chain seq x y z
N MET A 1 12.23 -39.04 2.75
CA MET A 1 11.49 -39.30 4.00
C MET A 1 11.08 -40.78 4.05
N GLU A 2 11.72 -41.63 4.86
CA GLU A 2 11.32 -43.05 5.02
C GLU A 2 10.32 -43.20 6.18
N ASN A 3 9.09 -43.61 5.86
CA ASN A 3 8.06 -44.24 6.72
C ASN A 3 7.89 -43.74 8.17
N CYS A 4 7.44 -42.49 8.32
CA CYS A 4 6.60 -42.12 9.46
C CYS A 4 5.33 -41.47 8.91
N ASN A 5 4.21 -42.21 8.93
CA ASN A 5 2.93 -41.72 8.44
C ASN A 5 2.34 -40.77 9.51
N TYR A 6 2.87 -39.55 9.56
CA TYR A 6 2.40 -38.49 10.44
C TYR A 6 1.03 -37.96 10.00
N PHE A 7 0.75 -38.02 8.70
CA PHE A 7 -0.42 -37.40 8.08
C PHE A 7 -1.62 -38.34 8.00
N PHE A 8 -2.81 -37.75 7.89
CA PHE A 8 -4.03 -38.48 7.58
C PHE A 8 -3.98 -38.99 6.14
N ALA A 9 -4.50 -40.20 5.89
CA ALA A 9 -4.45 -40.80 4.56
C ALA A 9 -5.43 -40.13 3.58
N SER A 10 -6.54 -39.59 4.08
CA SER A 10 -7.49 -38.82 3.28
C SER A 10 -8.21 -37.74 4.08
N GLU A 11 -8.91 -36.84 3.38
CA GLU A 11 -9.75 -35.83 4.02
C GLU A 11 -10.92 -36.46 4.79
N GLU A 12 -11.47 -37.58 4.29
CA GLU A 12 -12.52 -38.33 4.99
C GLU A 12 -12.05 -38.89 6.34
N ASP A 13 -10.77 -39.23 6.48
CA ASP A 13 -10.22 -39.67 7.77
C ASP A 13 -10.13 -38.51 8.77
N ILE A 14 -9.86 -37.29 8.28
CA ILE A 14 -9.85 -36.07 9.11
C ILE A 14 -11.26 -35.77 9.63
N TYR A 15 -12.27 -35.79 8.75
CA TYR A 15 -13.66 -35.57 9.17
C TYR A 15 -14.10 -36.63 10.19
N ARG A 16 -13.82 -37.91 9.94
CA ARG A 16 -14.11 -39.01 10.88
C ARG A 16 -13.42 -38.84 12.22
N TYR A 17 -12.19 -38.31 12.25
CA TYR A 17 -11.50 -37.99 13.50
C TYR A 17 -12.26 -36.93 14.31
N PHE A 18 -12.72 -35.85 13.66
CA PHE A 18 -13.42 -34.76 14.33
C PHE A 18 -14.89 -35.04 14.63
N GLU A 19 -15.55 -36.01 13.98
CA GLU A 19 -16.92 -36.43 14.31
C GLU A 19 -17.08 -36.80 15.79
N ASN A 20 -16.07 -37.43 16.38
CA ASN A 20 -16.06 -37.78 17.81
C ASN A 20 -15.83 -36.58 18.74
N ASN A 21 -15.69 -35.38 18.20
CA ASN A 21 -15.32 -34.15 18.90
C ASN A 21 -16.25 -33.01 18.46
N PRO A 22 -17.46 -32.88 19.06
CA PRO A 22 -18.50 -31.99 18.56
C PRO A 22 -18.10 -30.51 18.44
N ARG A 23 -17.26 -30.01 19.35
CA ARG A 23 -16.79 -28.61 19.32
C ARG A 23 -15.85 -28.36 18.14
N GLU A 24 -14.86 -29.22 17.99
CA GLU A 24 -13.87 -29.16 16.92
C GLU A 24 -14.52 -29.40 15.54
N SER A 25 -15.44 -30.36 15.45
CA SER A 25 -16.24 -30.58 14.22
C SER A 25 -17.01 -29.32 13.81
N ALA A 26 -17.63 -28.61 14.77
CA ALA A 26 -18.32 -27.36 14.48
C ALA A 26 -17.36 -26.27 13.95
N ILE A 27 -16.17 -26.13 14.56
CA ILE A 27 -15.14 -25.18 14.09
C ILE A 27 -14.69 -25.52 12.68
N LEU A 28 -14.37 -26.79 12.42
CA LEU A 28 -13.95 -27.25 11.10
C LEU A 28 -15.04 -26.99 10.07
N ASN A 29 -16.30 -27.30 10.37
CA ASN A 29 -17.41 -27.12 9.43
C ASN A 29 -17.73 -25.64 9.15
N ALA A 30 -17.63 -24.77 10.15
CA ALA A 30 -17.87 -23.33 10.02
C ALA A 30 -16.74 -22.57 9.30
N MET A 31 -15.58 -23.20 9.08
CA MET A 31 -14.40 -22.56 8.48
C MET A 31 -14.63 -22.14 7.01
N HIS A 32 -14.13 -20.95 6.65
CA HIS A 32 -14.14 -20.45 5.27
C HIS A 32 -13.40 -21.41 4.31
N ALA A 33 -13.96 -21.66 3.12
CA ALA A 33 -13.56 -22.76 2.25
C ALA A 33 -12.06 -22.79 1.87
N PRO A 34 -11.42 -21.69 1.42
CA PRO A 34 -9.98 -21.63 1.19
C PRO A 34 -9.12 -22.04 2.39
N TRP A 35 -9.48 -21.57 3.58
CA TRP A 35 -8.73 -21.85 4.81
C TRP A 35 -8.96 -23.28 5.31
N LYS A 36 -10.19 -23.78 5.14
CA LYS A 36 -10.52 -25.18 5.37
C LYS A 36 -9.67 -26.08 4.47
N GLN A 37 -9.60 -25.79 3.17
CA GLN A 37 -8.77 -26.57 2.26
C GLN A 37 -7.29 -26.50 2.65
N ARG A 38 -6.78 -25.31 3.00
CA ARG A 38 -5.38 -25.14 3.40
C ARG A 38 -5.02 -25.94 4.67
N LEU A 39 -5.95 -26.06 5.62
CA LEU A 39 -5.83 -26.93 6.79
C LEU A 39 -5.83 -28.42 6.40
N LEU A 40 -6.77 -28.85 5.55
CA LEU A 40 -6.88 -30.24 5.10
C LEU A 40 -5.63 -30.66 4.31
N ASP A 41 -5.11 -29.79 3.46
CA ASP A 41 -3.88 -30.01 2.71
C ASP A 41 -2.66 -30.15 3.64
N TYR A 42 -2.61 -29.42 4.75
CA TYR A 42 -1.58 -29.63 5.78
C TYR A 42 -1.76 -30.98 6.47
N MET A 43 -2.98 -31.31 6.89
CA MET A 43 -3.26 -32.54 7.63
C MET A 43 -3.06 -33.82 6.79
N THR A 44 -3.19 -33.71 5.47
CA THR A 44 -2.90 -34.78 4.50
C THR A 44 -1.46 -34.73 3.95
N GLY A 45 -0.63 -33.78 4.43
CA GLY A 45 0.78 -33.70 4.08
C GLY A 45 1.07 -33.14 2.69
N LYS A 46 0.12 -32.47 2.03
CA LYS A 46 0.33 -31.79 0.74
C LYS A 46 1.03 -30.43 0.91
N LYS A 47 0.70 -29.71 1.99
CA LYS A 47 1.20 -28.35 2.27
C LYS A 47 1.84 -28.23 3.66
N THR A 48 2.70 -27.25 3.87
CA THR A 48 3.27 -26.87 5.18
C THR A 48 2.30 -25.99 5.98
N LEU A 49 2.61 -25.64 7.25
CA LEU A 49 1.85 -24.59 7.95
C LEU A 49 2.19 -23.20 7.37
N PRO A 50 1.26 -22.24 7.38
CA PRO A 50 1.55 -20.89 6.89
C PRO A 50 2.33 -20.13 7.98
N PHE A 51 3.65 -20.26 7.94
CA PHE A 51 4.53 -19.80 9.02
C PHE A 51 4.61 -18.28 9.19
N THR A 52 4.10 -17.51 8.24
CA THR A 52 4.04 -16.04 8.29
C THR A 52 2.99 -15.50 9.26
N TYR A 53 2.12 -16.35 9.81
CA TYR A 53 1.00 -15.94 10.66
C TYR A 53 1.30 -16.13 12.15
N ASP A 54 0.79 -15.24 13.01
CA ASP A 54 1.13 -15.17 14.44
C ASP A 54 1.15 -16.53 15.14
N PRO A 55 0.08 -17.36 15.08
CA PRO A 55 0.05 -18.58 15.86
C PRO A 55 1.10 -19.59 15.39
N PHE A 56 1.34 -19.67 14.07
CA PHE A 56 2.29 -20.63 13.49
C PHE A 56 3.74 -20.15 13.58
N PHE A 57 3.98 -18.85 13.43
CA PHE A 57 5.30 -18.27 13.67
C PHE A 57 5.69 -18.48 15.13
N LYS A 58 4.83 -18.08 16.08
CA LYS A 58 5.08 -18.26 17.52
C LYS A 58 5.20 -19.73 17.90
N LEU A 59 4.52 -20.65 17.22
CA LEU A 59 4.70 -22.09 17.43
C LEU A 59 6.14 -22.55 17.17
N VAL A 60 6.76 -22.04 16.10
CA VAL A 60 8.11 -22.44 15.67
C VAL A 60 9.19 -21.68 16.44
N PHE A 61 8.99 -20.38 16.60
CA PHE A 61 9.96 -19.43 17.14
C PHE A 61 9.77 -19.13 18.63
N ASN A 62 8.93 -19.89 19.34
CA ASN A 62 8.77 -19.73 20.79
C ASN A 62 10.12 -19.87 21.50
N PRO A 63 10.64 -18.82 22.16
CA PRO A 63 11.95 -18.87 22.79
C PRO A 63 11.98 -19.73 24.05
N ASP A 64 10.85 -20.00 24.70
CA ASP A 64 10.79 -20.93 25.84
C ASP A 64 11.00 -22.39 25.38
N ARG A 65 10.63 -22.70 24.13
CA ARG A 65 10.79 -24.03 23.53
C ARG A 65 12.08 -24.17 22.74
N ASN A 66 12.38 -23.17 21.90
CA ASN A 66 13.46 -23.19 20.93
C ASN A 66 14.14 -21.80 20.82
N PRO A 67 14.90 -21.38 21.85
CA PRO A 67 15.49 -20.03 21.92
C PRO A 67 16.46 -19.74 20.75
N GLU A 68 17.13 -20.78 20.25
CA GLU A 68 18.10 -20.68 19.16
C GLU A 68 17.46 -20.32 17.82
N ARG A 69 16.19 -20.65 17.58
CA ARG A 69 15.55 -20.41 16.27
C ARG A 69 15.33 -18.94 16.01
N LEU A 70 14.74 -18.23 16.97
CA LEU A 70 14.49 -16.80 16.84
C LEU A 70 15.80 -16.01 16.90
N SER A 71 16.74 -16.44 17.74
CA SER A 71 18.10 -15.88 17.80
C SER A 71 18.84 -16.02 16.47
N GLY A 72 18.77 -17.21 15.84
CA GLY A 72 19.37 -17.47 14.53
C GLY A 72 18.72 -16.65 13.41
N PHE A 73 17.39 -16.56 13.40
CA PHE A 73 16.67 -15.74 12.44
C PHE A 73 17.05 -14.27 12.55
N LEU A 74 16.98 -13.69 13.75
CA LEU A 74 17.36 -12.29 13.98
C LEU A 74 18.84 -12.03 13.69
N SER A 75 19.73 -12.96 14.06
CA SER A 75 21.16 -12.84 13.75
C SER A 75 21.40 -12.75 12.25
N SER A 76 20.66 -13.54 11.47
CA SER A 76 20.78 -13.56 10.01
C SER A 76 20.28 -12.27 9.34
N ILE A 77 19.29 -11.58 9.95
CA ILE A 77 18.78 -10.28 9.48
C ILE A 77 19.75 -9.16 9.84
N LEU A 78 20.19 -9.11 11.11
CA LEU A 78 21.03 -8.03 11.64
C LEU A 78 22.50 -8.13 11.19
N GLY A 79 22.90 -9.23 10.56
CA GLY A 79 24.28 -9.46 10.10
C GLY A 79 25.29 -9.66 11.23
N ARG A 80 24.82 -9.92 12.46
CA ARG A 80 25.65 -10.15 13.65
C ARG A 80 24.98 -11.17 14.56
N LYS A 81 25.76 -11.91 15.33
CA LYS A 81 25.23 -12.87 16.29
C LYS A 81 24.52 -12.13 17.44
N VAL A 82 23.27 -12.50 17.71
CA VAL A 82 22.45 -12.00 18.83
C VAL A 82 21.73 -13.17 19.48
N HIS A 83 21.44 -13.03 20.77
CA HIS A 83 20.64 -14.01 21.52
C HIS A 83 19.38 -13.35 22.06
N VAL A 84 18.22 -13.97 21.82
CA VAL A 84 16.96 -13.53 22.40
C VAL A 84 16.92 -13.93 23.86
N MET A 85 16.81 -12.92 24.73
CA MET A 85 16.72 -13.13 26.18
C MET A 85 15.28 -13.39 26.60
N ASP A 86 14.34 -12.54 26.17
CA ASP A 86 12.93 -12.62 26.58
C ASP A 86 12.02 -12.00 25.51
N ILE A 87 10.79 -12.51 25.42
CA ILE A 87 9.68 -11.82 24.74
C ILE A 87 9.10 -10.79 25.70
N LEU A 88 8.95 -9.57 25.20
CA LEU A 88 8.38 -8.47 25.95
C LEU A 88 6.88 -8.36 25.63
N PRO A 89 6.03 -8.08 26.64
CA PRO A 89 4.65 -7.73 26.37
C PRO A 89 4.61 -6.46 25.52
N VAL A 90 3.73 -6.44 24.52
CA VAL A 90 3.43 -5.24 23.74
C VAL A 90 2.52 -4.38 24.62
N GLU A 91 3.12 -3.54 25.47
CA GLU A 91 2.41 -2.82 26.56
C GLU A 91 1.51 -1.69 26.05
N HIS A 92 1.71 -1.23 24.81
CA HIS A 92 0.83 -0.27 24.17
C HIS A 92 0.74 -0.60 22.70
N THR A 93 -0.28 -1.35 22.31
CA THR A 93 -0.74 -1.22 20.95
C THR A 93 -1.44 0.13 20.86
N LEU A 94 -0.85 1.09 20.16
CA LEU A 94 -1.57 2.25 19.63
C LEU A 94 -2.72 1.70 18.78
N HIS A 95 -3.84 1.40 19.43
CA HIS A 95 -4.97 0.71 18.84
C HIS A 95 -6.25 1.37 19.34
N ASP A 96 -6.88 2.08 18.41
CA ASP A 96 -8.34 2.11 18.26
C ASP A 96 -8.90 0.76 17.75
N GLY A 97 -8.19 -0.37 17.93
CA GLY A 97 -8.58 -1.72 17.50
C GLY A 97 -8.12 -2.17 16.10
N ASN A 98 -7.30 -1.37 15.40
CA ASN A 98 -7.06 -1.51 13.96
C ASN A 98 -5.71 -2.15 13.58
N SER A 99 -5.45 -3.41 13.97
CA SER A 99 -4.21 -4.10 13.57
C SER A 99 -4.36 -4.85 12.23
N LEU A 100 -3.62 -4.41 11.21
CA LEU A 100 -3.42 -5.13 9.93
C LEU A 100 -2.22 -6.10 9.98
N VAL A 101 -1.63 -6.25 11.16
CA VAL A 101 -0.42 -7.02 11.42
C VAL A 101 -0.79 -8.49 11.56
N ILE A 102 -0.12 -9.36 10.79
CA ILE A 102 -0.34 -10.80 10.90
C ILE A 102 0.43 -11.39 12.08
N MET A 103 1.58 -10.79 12.45
CA MET A 103 2.42 -11.23 13.57
C MET A 103 3.22 -10.05 14.11
N ASP A 104 3.23 -9.88 15.43
CA ASP A 104 4.01 -8.84 16.14
C ASP A 104 4.74 -9.49 17.33
N LEU A 105 6.06 -9.30 17.36
CA LEU A 105 6.93 -9.91 18.36
C LEU A 105 8.04 -8.95 18.78
N LEU A 106 7.88 -8.39 19.97
CA LEU A 106 8.87 -7.54 20.61
C LEU A 106 9.79 -8.37 21.50
N VAL A 107 11.09 -8.34 21.23
CA VAL A 107 12.10 -9.09 21.99
C VAL A 107 13.22 -8.22 22.52
N ARG A 108 13.86 -8.69 23.58
CA ARG A 108 15.12 -8.15 24.09
C ARG A 108 16.28 -9.07 23.70
N LEU A 109 17.36 -8.48 23.22
CA LEU A 109 18.60 -9.15 22.86
C LEU A 109 19.62 -9.12 24.01
N ASP A 110 20.64 -9.95 23.92
CA ASP A 110 21.72 -10.12 24.91
C ASP A 110 22.58 -8.87 25.12
N ASP A 111 22.75 -8.05 24.08
CA ASP A 111 23.38 -6.74 24.19
C ASP A 111 22.45 -5.65 24.78
N GLY A 112 21.23 -6.02 25.16
CA GLY A 112 20.20 -5.13 25.71
C GLY A 112 19.36 -4.39 24.67
N SER A 113 19.71 -4.45 23.38
CA SER A 113 18.90 -3.87 22.31
C SER A 113 17.55 -4.59 22.16
N ARG A 114 16.61 -3.92 21.51
CA ARG A 114 15.26 -4.47 21.26
C ARG A 114 15.04 -4.63 19.78
N ALA A 115 14.39 -5.72 19.41
CA ALA A 115 13.93 -5.93 18.05
C ALA A 115 12.42 -6.14 18.08
N ASN A 116 11.70 -5.37 17.28
CA ASN A 116 10.31 -5.64 16.97
C ASN A 116 10.25 -6.34 15.62
N VAL A 117 9.75 -7.57 15.59
CA VAL A 117 9.53 -8.34 14.36
C VAL A 117 8.06 -8.31 14.02
N GLU A 118 7.76 -7.79 12.84
CA GLU A 118 6.40 -7.61 12.36
C GLU A 118 6.23 -8.26 10.98
N ILE A 119 5.24 -9.14 10.80
CA ILE A 119 4.86 -9.64 9.47
C ILE A 119 3.53 -9.02 9.07
N GLN A 120 3.47 -8.52 7.84
CA GLN A 120 2.30 -7.86 7.28
C GLN A 120 1.90 -8.44 5.93
N LYS A 121 0.58 -8.59 5.73
CA LYS A 121 0.02 -9.21 4.52
C LYS A 121 0.00 -8.29 3.32
N TYR A 122 -0.30 -7.02 3.56
CA TYR A 122 -0.49 -5.99 2.54
C TYR A 122 0.32 -4.77 2.94
N GLY A 123 1.47 -4.56 2.32
CA GLY A 123 2.34 -3.46 2.71
C GLY A 123 1.74 -2.07 2.42
N SER A 124 0.85 -1.96 1.42
CA SER A 124 0.19 -0.69 1.06
C SER A 124 -0.71 -0.12 2.15
N ALA A 125 -1.19 -0.95 3.07
CA ALA A 125 -2.01 -0.52 4.20
C ALA A 125 -1.17 -0.23 5.47
N PHE A 126 0.16 -0.28 5.34
CA PHE A 126 1.09 0.14 6.37
C PHE A 126 2.04 1.21 5.83
N PRO A 127 1.55 2.47 5.78
CA PRO A 127 2.35 3.55 5.23
C PRO A 127 3.58 3.78 6.13
N ALA A 128 4.70 4.23 5.56
CA ALA A 128 5.96 4.49 6.30
C ALA A 128 5.78 5.36 7.56
N GLN A 129 4.75 6.21 7.55
CA GLN A 129 4.27 7.02 8.65
C GLN A 129 3.90 6.16 9.88
N ARG A 130 3.20 5.04 9.67
CA ARG A 130 2.80 4.12 10.74
C ARG A 130 4.01 3.41 11.34
N MET A 131 4.93 2.94 10.49
CA MET A 131 6.21 2.36 10.92
C MET A 131 7.00 3.34 11.79
N SER A 132 7.03 4.61 11.39
CA SER A 132 7.70 5.68 12.11
C SER A 132 7.11 5.88 13.50
N CYS A 133 5.77 5.92 13.62
CA CYS A 133 5.09 6.06 14.91
C CYS A 133 5.40 4.90 15.88
N TYR A 134 5.31 3.65 15.42
CA TYR A 134 5.59 2.49 16.31
C TYR A 134 7.05 2.40 16.72
N SER A 135 7.96 2.72 15.81
CA SER A 135 9.40 2.70 16.12
C SER A 135 9.75 3.78 17.13
N ALA A 136 9.16 4.98 16.98
CA ALA A 136 9.31 6.06 17.95
C ALA A 136 8.72 5.67 19.32
N ASP A 137 7.54 5.05 19.36
CA ASP A 137 6.95 4.57 20.63
C ASP A 137 7.84 3.52 21.30
N SER A 138 8.34 2.54 20.55
CA SER A 138 9.25 1.51 21.04
C SER A 138 10.54 2.11 21.61
N LEU A 139 11.09 3.14 20.97
CA LEU A 139 12.22 3.90 21.48
C LEU A 139 11.89 4.65 22.77
N MET A 140 10.72 5.29 22.85
CA MET A 140 10.28 5.99 24.05
C MET A 140 10.10 5.03 25.23
N GLN A 141 9.54 3.85 24.99
CA GLN A 141 9.47 2.79 26.01
C GLN A 141 10.86 2.35 26.48
N GLU A 142 11.83 2.25 25.56
CA GLU A 142 13.21 1.90 25.92
C GLU A 142 13.90 3.00 26.71
N TYR A 143 13.66 4.26 26.36
CA TYR A 143 14.12 5.41 27.13
C TYR A 143 13.59 5.39 28.57
N GLU A 144 12.29 5.17 28.78
CA GLU A 144 11.70 5.10 30.12
C GLU A 144 12.29 3.94 30.94
N ARG A 145 12.54 2.79 30.30
CA ARG A 145 13.20 1.64 30.93
C ARG A 145 14.67 1.93 31.26
N ALA A 146 15.41 2.59 30.38
CA ALA A 146 16.79 3.03 30.64
C ALA A 146 16.86 3.97 31.84
N LYS A 147 15.92 4.91 31.93
CA LYS A 147 15.80 5.83 33.05
C LYS A 147 15.44 5.10 34.35
N ALA A 148 14.54 4.12 34.29
CA ALA A 148 14.19 3.30 35.45
C ALA A 148 15.36 2.45 35.97
N ARG A 149 16.21 1.94 35.08
CA ARG A 149 17.45 1.21 35.42
C ARG A 149 18.48 2.08 36.15
N MET A 150 18.47 3.39 35.89
CA MET A 150 19.44 4.36 36.41
C MET A 150 18.98 5.09 37.69
N LYS A 151 17.89 4.63 38.35
CA LYS A 151 17.36 5.26 39.57
C LYS A 151 18.47 5.45 40.62
N GLY A 152 18.71 6.71 41.01
CA GLY A 152 19.72 7.09 42.00
C GLY A 152 21.05 7.59 41.41
N THR A 153 21.17 7.68 40.08
CA THR A 153 22.35 8.22 39.37
C THR A 153 21.92 9.23 38.29
N SER A 154 22.87 10.02 37.76
CA SER A 154 22.61 10.91 36.63
C SER A 154 22.35 10.09 35.36
N PHE A 155 21.22 10.35 34.70
CA PHE A 155 20.88 9.70 33.45
C PHE A 155 21.75 10.18 32.29
N ASP A 156 22.10 9.25 31.39
CA ASP A 156 22.85 9.50 30.17
C ASP A 156 22.13 8.80 29.00
N TYR A 157 21.92 9.51 27.89
CA TYR A 157 21.25 8.99 26.71
C TYR A 157 21.98 7.82 26.05
N ARG A 158 23.30 7.69 26.28
CA ARG A 158 24.09 6.53 25.84
C ARG A 158 23.69 5.22 26.50
N ASN A 159 22.88 5.27 27.56
CA ASN A 159 22.32 4.09 28.22
C ASN A 159 21.01 3.60 27.59
N VAL A 160 20.47 4.32 26.60
CA VAL A 160 19.30 3.87 25.83
C VAL A 160 19.79 2.92 24.76
N ASN A 161 19.22 1.73 24.71
CA ASN A 161 19.63 0.73 23.74
C ASN A 161 18.98 0.98 22.37
N LYS A 162 19.62 0.49 21.31
CA LYS A 162 19.04 0.53 19.96
C LYS A 162 17.72 -0.25 19.90
N VAL A 163 16.84 0.22 19.04
CA VAL A 163 15.56 -0.39 18.69
C VAL A 163 15.56 -0.68 17.19
N TYR A 164 15.40 -1.95 16.85
CA TYR A 164 15.28 -2.45 15.48
C TYR A 164 13.81 -2.68 15.17
N THR A 165 13.33 -2.13 14.06
CA THR A 165 12.00 -2.42 13.51
C THR A 165 12.16 -3.27 12.27
N ILE A 166 11.73 -4.51 12.32
CA ILE A 166 11.88 -5.50 11.25
C ILE A 166 10.50 -5.81 10.69
N VAL A 167 10.24 -5.45 9.44
CA VAL A 167 8.96 -5.65 8.77
C VAL A 167 9.12 -6.61 7.59
N LEU A 168 8.33 -7.67 7.57
CA LEU A 168 8.25 -8.60 6.44
C LEU A 168 6.93 -8.37 5.70
N TYR A 169 7.00 -8.15 4.39
CA TYR A 169 5.84 -8.02 3.51
C TYR A 169 5.57 -9.32 2.75
N GLU A 170 4.37 -9.90 2.90
CA GLU A 170 3.93 -10.98 2.01
C GLU A 170 3.67 -10.47 0.59
N ASN A 171 3.13 -9.25 0.48
CA ASN A 171 2.96 -8.49 -0.75
C ASN A 171 3.52 -7.08 -0.56
N SER A 172 4.51 -6.73 -1.36
CA SER A 172 5.23 -5.47 -1.25
C SER A 172 4.37 -4.28 -1.70
N PRO A 173 4.53 -3.11 -1.05
CA PRO A 173 3.93 -1.86 -1.53
C PRO A 173 4.43 -1.49 -2.93
N THR A 174 3.65 -0.68 -3.66
CA THR A 174 4.01 -0.26 -5.03
C THR A 174 5.27 0.60 -5.07
N GLU A 175 5.60 1.28 -3.97
CA GLU A 175 6.82 2.07 -3.79
C GLU A 175 8.10 1.22 -3.91
N TYR A 176 8.00 -0.10 -3.76
CA TYR A 176 9.12 -1.05 -3.89
C TYR A 176 9.28 -1.58 -5.32
N ALA A 177 8.61 -1.00 -6.32
CA ALA A 177 8.72 -1.43 -7.71
C ALA A 177 10.17 -1.47 -8.23
N VAL A 178 10.99 -0.48 -7.88
CA VAL A 178 12.42 -0.45 -8.26
C VAL A 178 13.21 -1.59 -7.61
N ALA A 179 12.90 -1.91 -6.35
CA ALA A 179 13.52 -3.03 -5.66
C ALA A 179 13.12 -4.36 -6.29
N LEU A 180 11.84 -4.49 -6.69
CA LEU A 180 11.32 -5.65 -7.42
C LEU A 180 12.05 -5.84 -8.76
N GLU A 181 12.24 -4.77 -9.55
CA GLU A 181 13.00 -4.82 -10.81
C GLU A 181 14.45 -5.28 -10.61
N LYS A 182 15.07 -4.92 -9.48
CA LYS A 182 16.45 -5.29 -9.15
C LYS A 182 16.56 -6.65 -8.44
N GLY A 183 15.46 -7.23 -8.00
CA GLY A 183 15.47 -8.43 -7.17
C GLY A 183 15.99 -8.21 -5.75
N GLU A 184 15.95 -6.97 -5.26
CA GLU A 184 16.41 -6.61 -3.91
C GLU A 184 15.26 -6.84 -2.93
N TYR A 185 15.35 -7.88 -2.11
CA TYR A 185 14.29 -8.24 -1.16
C TYR A 185 14.57 -7.81 0.28
N LEU A 186 15.80 -7.40 0.62
CA LEU A 186 16.20 -6.98 1.97
C LEU A 186 16.66 -5.52 1.91
N HIS A 187 16.07 -4.68 2.76
CA HIS A 187 16.39 -3.26 2.85
C HIS A 187 16.75 -2.90 4.28
N HIS A 188 17.92 -2.30 4.47
CA HIS A 188 18.38 -1.78 5.75
C HIS A 188 18.30 -0.25 5.75
N GLY A 189 17.42 0.29 6.58
CA GLY A 189 17.23 1.72 6.78
C GLY A 189 18.01 2.22 7.99
N LYS A 190 18.85 3.24 7.77
CA LYS A 190 19.49 4.07 8.79
C LYS A 190 19.32 5.55 8.45
N ILE A 191 19.42 6.40 9.48
CA ILE A 191 19.41 7.85 9.28
C ILE A 191 20.79 8.29 8.79
N CYS A 192 20.82 8.90 7.61
CA CYS A 192 21.98 9.58 7.04
C CYS A 192 21.57 11.03 6.75
N PHE A 193 22.42 11.99 7.09
CA PHE A 193 22.20 13.40 6.77
C PHE A 193 22.58 13.68 5.31
N ASP A 194 22.02 14.73 4.72
CA ASP A 194 22.29 15.18 3.35
C ASP A 194 23.78 15.46 3.06
N THR A 195 24.57 15.71 4.10
CA THR A 195 26.03 15.87 4.10
C THR A 195 26.81 14.56 4.21
N SER A 196 26.14 13.40 4.14
CA SER A 196 26.72 12.06 4.34
C SER A 196 27.23 11.78 5.76
N ILE A 197 26.79 12.57 6.74
CA ILE A 197 27.06 12.29 8.15
C ILE A 197 26.10 11.17 8.63
N GLU A 198 26.66 10.14 9.24
CA GLU A 198 25.93 8.97 9.74
C GLU A 198 26.14 8.82 11.26
N PRO A 199 25.39 9.57 12.10
CA PRO A 199 25.49 9.39 13.53
C PRO A 199 24.89 8.04 13.93
N ASP A 200 25.38 7.48 15.04
CA ASP A 200 24.89 6.21 15.59
C ASP A 200 23.51 6.39 16.23
N MET A 201 22.47 6.45 15.40
CA MET A 201 21.10 6.64 15.84
C MET A 201 20.53 5.36 16.47
N LEU A 202 19.58 5.55 17.39
CA LEU A 202 18.97 4.46 18.14
C LEU A 202 17.93 3.67 17.34
N LEU A 203 17.41 4.22 16.24
CA LEU A 203 16.44 3.57 15.37
C LEU A 203 17.12 3.02 14.13
N GLU A 204 16.88 1.73 13.87
CA GLU A 204 17.25 1.08 12.60
C GLU A 204 16.07 0.25 12.09
N TYR A 205 15.94 0.18 10.77
CA TYR A 205 14.80 -0.46 10.10
C TYR A 205 15.30 -1.58 9.20
N TYR A 206 14.62 -2.72 9.19
CA TYR A 206 14.81 -3.77 8.21
C TYR A 206 13.48 -4.07 7.54
N ILE A 207 13.47 -4.08 6.21
CA ILE A 207 12.28 -4.40 5.43
C ILE A 207 12.62 -5.59 4.54
N ILE A 208 11.77 -6.62 4.57
CA ILE A 208 11.96 -7.87 3.84
C ILE A 208 10.73 -8.14 2.97
N SER A 209 10.92 -8.15 1.66
CA SER A 209 9.86 -8.40 0.67
C SER A 209 9.82 -9.87 0.27
N LEU A 210 8.87 -10.62 0.84
CA LEU A 210 8.76 -12.07 0.61
C LEU A 210 8.28 -12.42 -0.81
N ASP A 211 7.45 -11.57 -1.42
CA ASP A 211 7.05 -11.69 -2.83
C ASP A 211 8.22 -11.47 -3.79
N ILE A 212 9.05 -10.43 -3.55
CA ILE A 212 10.28 -10.20 -4.33
C ILE A 212 11.22 -11.40 -4.15
N PHE A 213 11.41 -11.87 -2.92
CA PHE A 213 12.22 -13.05 -2.62
C PHE A 213 11.74 -14.32 -3.34
N LYS A 214 10.42 -14.54 -3.43
CA LYS A 214 9.84 -15.70 -4.14
C LYS A 214 9.96 -15.61 -5.67
N SER A 215 9.95 -14.41 -6.21
CA SER A 215 9.94 -14.16 -7.68
C SER A 215 11.33 -14.09 -8.30
N THR A 216 12.38 -13.98 -7.48
CA THR A 216 13.76 -13.99 -7.95
C THR A 216 14.38 -15.37 -7.82
N ASP A 217 15.11 -15.80 -8.84
CA ASP A 217 16.05 -16.89 -8.67
C ASP A 217 17.05 -16.46 -7.58
N TYR A 218 17.22 -17.27 -6.53
CA TYR A 218 17.96 -17.02 -5.27
C TYR A 218 19.47 -16.70 -5.41
N THR A 219 19.89 -15.96 -6.44
CA THR A 219 21.04 -16.26 -7.31
C THR A 219 22.35 -15.53 -7.04
N LYS A 220 22.58 -14.94 -5.86
CA LYS A 220 23.91 -14.33 -5.62
C LYS A 220 24.74 -15.04 -4.55
N SER A 221 24.13 -15.60 -3.51
CA SER A 221 24.88 -16.40 -2.52
C SER A 221 23.94 -17.14 -1.55
N LYS A 222 24.28 -18.39 -1.22
CA LYS A 222 23.69 -19.12 -0.10
C LYS A 222 23.95 -18.35 1.20
N SER A 223 22.92 -18.05 1.95
CA SER A 223 23.01 -17.36 3.26
C SER A 223 22.06 -18.03 4.26
N GLU A 224 22.34 -17.90 5.55
CA GLU A 224 21.43 -18.41 6.59
C GLU A 224 20.06 -17.73 6.53
N LEU A 225 20.04 -16.42 6.22
CA LEU A 225 18.79 -15.68 6.04
C LEU A 225 17.92 -16.30 4.94
N ASN A 226 18.52 -16.69 3.81
CA ASN A 226 17.77 -17.34 2.72
C ASN A 226 17.15 -18.67 3.18
N GLY A 227 17.83 -19.42 4.05
CA GLY A 227 17.26 -20.62 4.66
C GLY A 227 16.02 -20.30 5.51
N TRP A 228 16.08 -19.26 6.34
CA TRP A 228 14.92 -18.82 7.12
C TRP A 228 13.77 -18.29 6.26
N LEU A 229 14.07 -17.51 5.23
CA LEU A 229 13.04 -16.97 4.33
C LEU A 229 12.40 -18.07 3.48
N LEU A 230 13.16 -19.06 3.03
CA LEU A 230 12.61 -20.27 2.41
C LEU A 230 11.72 -21.03 3.38
N PHE A 231 12.17 -21.23 4.63
CA PHE A 231 11.34 -21.87 5.65
C PHE A 231 9.97 -21.18 5.80
N LEU A 232 9.95 -19.84 5.83
CA LEU A 232 8.72 -19.05 5.98
C LEU A 232 7.83 -19.08 4.72
N THR A 233 8.40 -19.24 3.53
CA THR A 233 7.69 -19.07 2.24
C THR A 233 7.39 -20.37 1.51
N THR A 234 8.06 -21.48 1.84
CA THR A 234 7.83 -22.79 1.23
C THR A 234 6.52 -23.38 1.73
N GLU A 235 5.53 -23.44 0.83
CA GLU A 235 4.20 -23.94 1.12
C GLU A 235 3.98 -25.40 0.71
N ASP A 236 4.61 -25.85 -0.37
CA ASP A 236 4.44 -27.19 -0.92
C ASP A 236 5.42 -28.18 -0.30
N ILE A 237 4.91 -29.34 0.12
CA ILE A 237 5.76 -30.37 0.75
C ILE A 237 6.82 -30.90 -0.23
N THR A 238 6.53 -30.87 -1.53
CA THR A 238 7.41 -31.35 -2.60
C THR A 238 8.70 -30.56 -2.68
N ASP A 239 8.66 -29.29 -2.26
CA ASP A 239 9.78 -28.37 -2.34
C ASP A 239 10.64 -28.41 -1.07
N VAL A 240 10.09 -28.95 0.03
CA VAL A 240 10.78 -29.07 1.32
C VAL A 240 12.06 -29.90 1.21
N ASP A 241 12.05 -30.99 0.44
CA ASP A 241 13.25 -31.82 0.26
C ASP A 241 14.40 -31.05 -0.42
N ALA A 242 14.09 -30.17 -1.37
CA ALA A 242 15.08 -29.30 -2.01
C ALA A 242 15.62 -28.24 -1.04
N VAL A 243 14.72 -27.64 -0.24
CA VAL A 243 15.09 -26.68 0.81
C VAL A 243 16.00 -27.32 1.86
N VAL A 244 15.65 -28.49 2.37
CA VAL A 244 16.44 -29.23 3.36
C VAL A 244 17.76 -29.72 2.78
N SER A 245 17.79 -30.13 1.52
CA SER A 245 19.05 -30.49 0.84
C SER A 245 20.00 -29.29 0.78
N THR A 246 19.45 -28.09 0.57
CA THR A 246 20.23 -26.85 0.55
C THR A 246 20.60 -26.41 1.97
N TYR A 247 19.70 -26.52 2.94
CA TYR A 247 19.88 -26.08 4.33
C TYR A 247 19.54 -27.22 5.31
N PRO A 248 20.48 -28.14 5.57
CA PRO A 248 20.19 -29.37 6.33
C PRO A 248 19.69 -29.14 7.76
N TRP A 249 20.06 -28.02 8.38
CA TRP A 249 19.61 -27.66 9.73
C TRP A 249 18.10 -27.40 9.82
N LEU A 250 17.43 -27.09 8.70
CA LEU A 250 15.98 -26.95 8.65
C LEU A 250 15.24 -28.29 8.80
N HIS A 251 15.92 -29.43 8.59
CA HIS A 251 15.30 -30.75 8.67
C HIS A 251 14.59 -30.98 10.01
N GLU A 252 15.28 -30.70 11.12
CA GLU A 252 14.69 -30.89 12.45
C GLU A 252 13.54 -29.91 12.72
N ILE A 253 13.58 -28.69 12.15
CA ILE A 253 12.48 -27.73 12.28
C ILE A 253 11.25 -28.22 11.51
N TYR A 254 11.40 -28.66 10.26
CA TYR A 254 10.29 -29.22 9.47
C TYR A 254 9.71 -30.48 10.11
N LYS A 255 10.56 -31.34 10.67
CA LYS A 255 10.13 -32.54 11.40
C LYS A 255 9.35 -32.20 12.65
N ASP A 256 9.81 -31.23 13.44
CA ASP A 256 9.07 -30.73 14.61
C ASP A 256 7.72 -30.15 14.20
N VAL A 257 7.67 -29.40 13.10
CA VAL A 257 6.41 -28.88 12.57
C VAL A 257 5.47 -30.01 12.18
N ALA A 258 5.95 -30.97 11.40
CA ALA A 258 5.16 -32.12 10.97
C ALA A 258 4.63 -32.93 12.16
N ASN A 259 5.38 -33.02 13.27
CA ASN A 259 4.94 -33.71 14.47
C ASN A 259 3.68 -33.09 15.12
N TYR A 260 3.37 -31.80 14.90
CA TYR A 260 2.19 -31.17 15.49
C TYR A 260 0.87 -31.75 14.99
N ILE A 261 0.87 -32.45 13.85
CA ILE A 261 -0.32 -33.19 13.38
C ILE A 261 -0.79 -34.25 14.38
N ARG A 262 0.09 -34.70 15.29
CA ARG A 262 -0.27 -35.62 16.39
C ARG A 262 -1.26 -35.00 17.38
N ASN A 263 -1.40 -33.67 17.38
CA ASN A 263 -2.44 -32.95 18.11
C ASN A 263 -3.34 -32.13 17.16
N PRO A 264 -4.18 -32.81 16.35
CA PRO A 264 -4.95 -32.15 15.29
C PRO A 264 -5.97 -31.14 15.84
N LYS A 265 -6.42 -31.31 17.09
CA LYS A 265 -7.30 -30.35 17.79
C LYS A 265 -6.61 -29.02 18.04
N GLU A 266 -5.38 -29.04 18.55
CA GLU A 266 -4.60 -27.82 18.79
C GLU A 266 -4.29 -27.11 17.48
N VAL A 267 -3.94 -27.85 16.44
CA VAL A 267 -3.78 -27.31 15.08
C VAL A 267 -5.07 -26.61 14.66
N LEU A 268 -6.22 -27.27 14.69
CA LEU A 268 -7.51 -26.67 14.31
C LEU A 268 -7.81 -25.38 15.08
N VAL A 269 -7.52 -25.34 16.38
CA VAL A 269 -7.69 -24.14 17.21
C VAL A 269 -6.75 -23.01 16.78
N MET A 270 -5.48 -23.31 16.48
CA MET A 270 -4.54 -22.32 15.95
C MET A 270 -5.00 -21.73 14.60
N TRP A 271 -5.55 -22.55 13.70
CA TRP A 271 -6.14 -22.07 12.44
C TRP A 271 -7.37 -21.20 12.67
N SER A 272 -8.25 -21.58 13.60
CA SER A 272 -9.41 -20.75 13.98
C SER A 272 -8.98 -19.38 14.53
N LYS A 273 -7.94 -19.36 15.37
CA LYS A 273 -7.36 -18.11 15.89
C LYS A 273 -6.76 -17.25 14.76
N THR A 274 -5.98 -17.88 13.86
CA THR A 274 -5.39 -17.22 12.69
C THR A 274 -6.45 -16.57 11.81
N LEU A 275 -7.55 -17.29 11.57
CA LEU A 275 -8.70 -16.81 10.83
C LEU A 275 -9.38 -15.61 11.48
N GLN A 276 -9.58 -15.64 12.80
CA GLN A 276 -10.15 -14.51 13.52
C GLN A 276 -9.27 -13.25 13.43
N GLU A 277 -7.95 -13.41 13.47
CA GLU A 277 -6.99 -12.31 13.32
C GLU A 277 -7.01 -11.77 11.88
N LEU A 278 -7.06 -12.66 10.88
CA LEU A 278 -7.17 -12.30 9.48
C LEU A 278 -8.47 -11.62 9.09
N ASP A 279 -9.61 -12.12 9.57
CA ASP A 279 -10.93 -11.56 9.24
C ASP A 279 -11.06 -10.14 9.79
N LYS A 280 -10.49 -9.87 10.97
CA LYS A 280 -10.38 -8.50 11.51
C LYS A 280 -9.50 -7.61 10.63
N GLY A 281 -8.35 -8.11 10.19
CA GLY A 281 -7.43 -7.35 9.32
C GLY A 281 -7.99 -7.12 7.90
N ALA A 282 -8.64 -8.11 7.30
CA ALA A 282 -9.15 -8.04 5.93
C ALA A 282 -10.33 -7.08 5.78
N VAL A 283 -11.24 -7.05 6.77
CA VAL A 283 -12.34 -6.08 6.80
C VAL A 283 -11.81 -4.65 6.92
N ASN A 284 -10.78 -4.44 7.74
CA ASN A 284 -10.17 -3.12 7.90
C ASN A 284 -9.43 -2.66 6.64
N LEU A 285 -8.70 -3.56 5.97
CA LEU A 285 -8.05 -3.27 4.69
C LEU A 285 -9.07 -2.81 3.64
N TYR A 286 -10.20 -3.52 3.56
CA TYR A 286 -11.27 -3.17 2.65
C TYR A 286 -11.87 -1.79 2.98
N TRP A 287 -12.04 -1.47 4.28
CA TRP A 287 -12.46 -0.14 4.70
C TRP A 287 -11.43 0.93 4.33
N ASP A 288 -10.14 0.73 4.60
CA ASP A 288 -9.09 1.71 4.30
C ASP A 288 -8.97 1.97 2.79
N GLN A 289 -9.01 0.91 1.98
CA GLN A 289 -9.03 1.02 0.52
C GLN A 289 -10.27 1.77 0.03
N LEU A 290 -11.43 1.49 0.60
CA LEU A 290 -12.67 2.17 0.25
C LEU A 290 -12.61 3.66 0.64
N HIS A 291 -12.05 4.00 1.80
CA HIS A 291 -11.87 5.40 2.23
C HIS A 291 -10.92 6.17 1.30
N GLU A 292 -9.79 5.58 0.90
CA GLU A 292 -8.88 6.26 -0.03
C GLU A 292 -9.50 6.41 -1.43
N GLN A 293 -10.23 5.38 -1.93
CA GLN A 293 -10.97 5.50 -3.19
C GLN A 293 -12.03 6.60 -3.14
N ILE A 294 -12.77 6.73 -2.03
CA ILE A 294 -13.73 7.81 -1.83
C ILE A 294 -13.04 9.17 -1.90
N LYS A 295 -11.91 9.33 -1.21
CA LYS A 295 -11.15 10.57 -1.17
C LYS A 295 -10.57 10.96 -2.55
N GLU A 296 -10.07 9.99 -3.31
CA GLU A 296 -9.63 10.20 -4.70
C GLU A 296 -10.80 10.63 -5.60
N GLN A 297 -11.96 9.98 -5.46
CA GLN A 297 -13.17 10.35 -6.20
C GLN A 297 -13.67 11.75 -5.83
N GLU A 298 -13.64 12.13 -4.56
CA GLU A 298 -14.00 13.48 -4.09
C GLU A 298 -13.05 14.54 -4.69
N ALA A 299 -11.74 14.27 -4.71
CA ALA A 299 -10.76 15.18 -5.31
C ALA A 299 -10.98 15.33 -6.82
N ALA A 300 -11.28 14.22 -7.52
CA ALA A 300 -11.59 14.23 -8.95
C ALA A 300 -12.91 14.99 -9.24
N LEU A 301 -13.93 14.79 -8.41
CA LEU A 301 -15.21 15.48 -8.51
C LEU A 301 -15.03 17.00 -8.37
N LYS A 302 -14.31 17.43 -7.34
CA LYS A 302 -14.01 18.86 -7.10
C LYS A 302 -13.25 19.50 -8.26
N LYS A 303 -12.34 18.76 -8.89
CA LYS A 303 -11.63 19.23 -10.09
C LYS A 303 -12.58 19.38 -11.29
N ASN A 304 -13.49 18.44 -11.48
CA ASN A 304 -14.49 18.49 -12.56
C ASN A 304 -15.49 19.64 -12.34
N GLU A 305 -15.92 19.87 -11.11
CA GLU A 305 -16.79 21.00 -10.75
C GLU A 305 -16.13 22.34 -11.08
N ALA A 306 -14.85 22.52 -10.70
CA ALA A 306 -14.10 23.73 -11.02
C ALA A 306 -13.92 23.93 -12.55
N ALA A 307 -13.69 22.84 -13.30
CA ALA A 307 -13.60 22.90 -14.76
C ALA A 307 -14.95 23.25 -15.42
N LEU A 308 -16.06 22.73 -14.89
CA LEU A 308 -17.40 23.02 -15.35
C LEU A 308 -17.77 24.50 -15.10
N GLU A 309 -17.42 25.02 -13.93
CA GLU A 309 -17.62 26.43 -13.57
C GLU A 309 -16.84 27.36 -14.53
N GLN A 310 -15.58 27.04 -14.83
CA GLN A 310 -14.80 27.78 -15.83
C GLN A 310 -15.42 27.71 -17.23
N SER A 311 -15.91 26.54 -17.65
CA SER A 311 -16.55 26.38 -18.96
C SER A 311 -17.85 27.19 -19.06
N ASN A 312 -18.65 27.23 -18.00
CA ASN A 312 -19.88 28.03 -17.95
C ASN A 312 -19.56 29.53 -18.01
N ALA A 313 -18.57 30.00 -17.26
CA ALA A 313 -18.14 31.40 -17.32
C ALA A 313 -17.63 31.79 -18.72
N ALA A 314 -16.92 30.90 -19.41
CA ALA A 314 -16.47 31.12 -20.79
C ALA A 314 -17.64 31.18 -21.78
N LEU A 315 -18.66 30.32 -21.61
CA LEU A 315 -19.88 30.36 -22.42
C LEU A 315 -20.68 31.65 -22.21
N GLU A 316 -20.82 32.11 -20.96
CA GLU A 316 -21.48 33.39 -20.66
C GLU A 316 -20.74 34.57 -21.32
N GLN A 317 -19.40 34.59 -21.26
CA GLN A 317 -18.60 35.61 -21.94
C GLN A 317 -18.77 35.56 -23.47
N SER A 318 -18.78 34.35 -24.06
CA SER A 318 -18.99 34.19 -25.50
C SER A 318 -20.38 34.65 -25.94
N ASN A 319 -21.41 34.37 -25.14
CA ASN A 319 -22.78 34.82 -25.42
C ASN A 319 -22.88 36.35 -25.33
N ALA A 320 -22.28 36.97 -24.32
CA ALA A 320 -22.25 38.43 -24.19
C ALA A 320 -21.52 39.10 -25.38
N ALA A 321 -20.42 38.51 -25.85
CA ALA A 321 -19.70 38.99 -27.03
C ALA A 321 -20.53 38.86 -28.33
N LEU A 322 -21.29 37.77 -28.47
CA LEU A 322 -22.21 37.58 -29.61
C LEU A 322 -23.35 38.62 -29.59
N GLU A 323 -23.95 38.89 -28.43
CA GLU A 323 -24.97 39.94 -28.29
C GLU A 323 -24.43 41.31 -28.68
N GLN A 324 -23.22 41.66 -28.24
CA GLN A 324 -22.57 42.92 -28.62
C GLN A 324 -22.30 42.99 -30.14
N SER A 325 -21.83 41.90 -30.74
CA SER A 325 -21.58 41.84 -32.18
C SER A 325 -22.87 41.99 -32.99
N ASN A 326 -23.97 41.37 -32.55
CA ASN A 326 -25.27 41.50 -33.18
C ASN A 326 -25.79 42.95 -33.10
N ALA A 327 -25.68 43.59 -31.94
CA ALA A 327 -26.07 44.99 -31.78
C ALA A 327 -25.25 45.93 -32.69
N ALA A 328 -23.94 45.68 -32.84
CA ALA A 328 -23.09 46.46 -33.74
C ALA A 328 -23.47 46.26 -35.22
N LEU A 329 -23.83 45.03 -35.62
CA LEU A 329 -24.32 44.74 -36.96
C LEU A 329 -25.64 45.45 -37.26
N GLU A 330 -26.60 45.46 -36.32
CA GLU A 330 -27.85 46.21 -36.47
C GLU A 330 -27.60 47.71 -36.65
N GLN A 331 -26.70 48.30 -35.86
CA GLN A 331 -26.33 49.71 -36.02
C GLN A 331 -25.69 50.00 -37.38
N SER A 332 -24.78 49.13 -37.84
CA SER A 332 -24.15 49.29 -39.15
C SER A 332 -25.16 49.19 -40.30
N ASN A 333 -26.13 48.27 -40.20
CA ASN A 333 -27.19 48.14 -41.20
C ASN A 333 -28.08 49.39 -41.24
N ALA A 334 -28.46 49.92 -40.09
CA ALA A 334 -29.23 51.16 -40.02
C ALA A 334 -28.47 52.37 -40.62
N ALA A 335 -27.16 52.47 -40.38
CA ALA A 335 -26.32 53.51 -40.98
C ALA A 335 -26.21 53.37 -42.51
N LEU A 336 -26.10 52.14 -43.02
CA LEU A 336 -26.10 51.86 -44.46
C LEU A 336 -27.43 52.25 -45.11
N GLU A 337 -28.57 51.94 -44.49
CA GLU A 337 -29.88 52.37 -44.98
C GLU A 337 -29.99 53.89 -45.05
N GLN A 338 -29.54 54.61 -44.01
CA GLN A 338 -29.52 56.08 -44.02
C GLN A 338 -28.62 56.64 -45.14
N SER A 339 -27.43 56.06 -45.33
CA SER A 339 -26.52 56.48 -46.39
C SER A 339 -27.12 56.24 -47.78
N ASN A 340 -27.78 55.11 -47.99
CA ASN A 340 -28.47 54.82 -49.26
C ASN A 340 -29.60 55.81 -49.53
N ALA A 341 -30.41 56.13 -48.51
CA ALA A 341 -31.47 57.13 -48.64
C ALA A 341 -30.90 58.53 -48.97
N ALA A 342 -29.78 58.92 -48.37
CA ALA A 342 -29.11 60.19 -48.67
C ALA A 342 -28.55 60.22 -50.12
N LEU A 343 -28.00 59.10 -50.59
CA LEU A 343 -27.55 58.96 -51.98
C LEU A 343 -28.70 59.08 -52.98
N GLU A 344 -29.84 58.44 -52.71
CA GLU A 344 -31.06 58.57 -53.54
C GLU A 344 -31.54 60.02 -53.61
N GLN A 345 -31.58 60.73 -52.48
CA GLN A 345 -31.94 62.16 -52.44
C GLN A 345 -30.96 63.02 -53.24
N SER A 346 -29.66 62.77 -53.11
CA SER A 346 -28.63 63.50 -53.85
C SER A 346 -28.74 63.25 -55.35
N ASN A 347 -29.00 62.01 -55.78
CA ASN A 347 -29.21 61.67 -57.18
C ASN A 347 -30.45 62.37 -57.75
N ALA A 348 -31.57 62.37 -57.01
CA ALA A 348 -32.78 63.09 -57.41
C ALA A 348 -32.54 64.61 -57.53
N ALA A 349 -31.74 65.21 -56.63
CA ALA A 349 -31.38 66.62 -56.71
C ALA A 349 -30.47 66.93 -57.92
N LEU A 350 -29.56 66.02 -58.28
CA LEU A 350 -28.74 66.15 -59.49
C LEU A 350 -29.61 66.08 -60.74
N GLU A 351 -30.55 65.13 -60.83
CA GLU A 351 -31.49 65.05 -61.96
C GLU A 351 -32.32 66.33 -62.13
N GLN A 352 -32.77 66.93 -61.02
CA GLN A 352 -33.48 68.23 -61.07
C GLN A 352 -32.59 69.35 -61.61
N LYS A 353 -31.33 69.44 -61.15
CA LYS A 353 -30.37 70.43 -61.64
C LYS A 353 -30.05 70.22 -63.13
N ASP A 354 -29.88 68.98 -63.57
CA ASP A 354 -29.65 68.67 -64.98
C ASP A 354 -30.84 69.07 -65.84
N ALA A 355 -32.07 68.83 -65.37
CA ALA A 355 -33.29 69.29 -66.03
C ALA A 355 -33.38 70.83 -66.10
N GLU A 356 -32.99 71.54 -65.03
CA GLU A 356 -32.95 72.99 -65.00
C GLU A 356 -31.88 73.56 -65.93
N ILE A 357 -30.68 72.97 -65.97
CA ILE A 357 -29.62 73.33 -66.91
C ILE A 357 -30.10 73.14 -68.35
N ALA A 358 -30.79 72.02 -68.66
CA ALA A 358 -31.35 71.77 -69.97
C ALA A 358 -32.38 72.86 -70.37
N ARG A 359 -33.23 73.27 -69.43
CA ARG A 359 -34.21 74.34 -69.63
C ARG A 359 -33.56 75.70 -69.87
N LEU A 360 -32.57 76.07 -69.05
CA LEU A 360 -31.82 77.32 -69.21
C LEU A 360 -31.05 77.37 -70.53
N LYS A 361 -30.44 76.25 -70.96
CA LYS A 361 -29.79 76.13 -72.28
C LYS A 361 -30.79 76.34 -73.42
N ALA A 362 -32.00 75.79 -73.32
CA ALA A 362 -33.04 75.99 -74.33
C ALA A 362 -33.47 77.46 -74.42
N GLN A 363 -33.67 78.13 -73.28
CA GLN A 363 -34.01 79.56 -73.22
C GLN A 363 -32.89 80.45 -73.79
N LEU A 364 -31.63 80.15 -73.49
CA LEU A 364 -30.47 80.84 -74.08
C LEU A 364 -30.47 80.71 -75.60
N SER A 365 -30.71 79.52 -76.15
CA SER A 365 -30.78 79.29 -77.59
C SER A 365 -31.93 80.05 -78.26
N GLU A 366 -33.08 80.18 -77.60
CA GLU A 366 -34.21 81.00 -78.10
C GLU A 366 -33.87 82.50 -78.08
N TYR A 367 -33.22 82.98 -77.02
CA TYR A 367 -32.80 84.38 -76.90
C TYR A 367 -31.75 84.75 -77.96
N GLU A 368 -30.77 83.86 -78.21
CA GLU A 368 -29.76 84.04 -79.26
C GLU A 368 -30.38 84.07 -80.67
N LYS A 369 -31.46 83.31 -80.92
CA LYS A 369 -32.21 83.35 -82.19
C LYS A 369 -33.04 84.63 -82.38
N HIS A 370 -33.44 85.31 -81.32
CA HIS A 370 -34.25 86.53 -81.39
C HIS A 370 -33.42 87.82 -81.54
N ASN A 371 -32.12 87.75 -81.26
CA ASN A 371 -31.18 88.88 -81.29
C ASN A 371 -30.17 88.81 -82.47
N GLN A 372 -30.39 87.92 -83.44
CA GLN A 372 -29.78 87.92 -84.78
C GLN A 372 -30.80 88.45 -85.79
#